data_AF-A0A849U5J3-F1
#
_entry.id   AF-A0A849U5J3-F1
#
_cell.length_a   1.000
_cell.length_b   1.000
_cell.length_c   1.000
_cell.angle_alpha   90.00
_cell.angle_beta   90.00
_cell.angle_gamma   90.00
#
_symmetry.space_group_name_H-M   'P 1'
#
loop_
_entity.id
_entity.type
_entity.pdbx_description
1 polymer ?
#
loop_
_entity_poly.entity_id
_entity_poly.type
_entity_poly.pdbx_seq_one_letter_code
_entity_poly.pdbx_strand_id
1 'polypeptide(L)' 'MSTKETKSYKIGRDSRTGRLESVEDARRHPSSSQVEHMPKPGYGTEKKK' A
#
# COMPACT_ATOMS: atom_id res chain seq x y z
N MET A 1 -18.51 4.55 -16.55
CA MET A 1 -18.03 3.96 -15.27
C MET A 1 -17.26 5.03 -14.53
N SER A 2 -17.68 5.41 -13.32
CA SER A 2 -16.99 6.46 -12.56
C SER A 2 -15.71 5.89 -11.94
N THR A 3 -14.56 6.18 -12.54
CA THR A 3 -13.24 5.83 -11.99
C THR A 3 -12.94 6.80 -10.86
N LYS A 4 -13.46 6.50 -9.67
CA LYS A 4 -13.17 7.26 -8.46
C LYS A 4 -11.65 7.21 -8.23
N GLU A 5 -10.94 8.27 -8.57
CA GLU A 5 -9.49 8.33 -8.44
C GLU A 5 -9.09 8.03 -6.99
N THR A 6 -8.45 6.89 -6.76
CA THR A 6 -7.99 6.52 -5.42
C THR A 6 -6.76 7.36 -5.08
N LYS A 7 -6.80 8.04 -3.93
CA LYS A 7 -5.67 8.82 -3.38
C LYS A 7 -4.51 7.95 -2.88
N SER A 8 -4.70 6.63 -2.86
CA SER A 8 -3.73 5.63 -2.45
C SER A 8 -3.72 4.45 -3.42
N TYR A 9 -2.63 3.69 -3.38
CA TYR A 9 -2.47 2.40 -4.04
C TYR A 9 -2.17 1.32 -3.01
N LYS A 10 -2.47 0.07 -3.36
CA LYS A 10 -2.17 -1.08 -2.50
C LYS A 10 -0.74 -1.54 -2.75
N ILE A 11 -0.02 -1.87 -1.70
CA ILE A 11 1.34 -2.43 -1.76
C ILE A 11 1.48 -3.56 -0.73
N GLY A 12 2.25 -4.59 -1.07
CA GLY A 12 2.63 -5.62 -0.11
C GLY A 12 3.80 -5.15 0.75
N ARG A 13 3.83 -5.54 2.02
CA ARG A 13 4.96 -5.33 2.91
C ARG A 13 5.23 -6.61 3.68
N ASP A 14 6.43 -7.14 3.53
CA ASP A 14 6.90 -8.26 4.35
C ASP A 14 7.08 -7.76 5.80
N SER A 15 6.39 -8.38 6.75
CA SER A 15 6.34 -7.98 8.16
C SER A 15 7.63 -8.29 8.91
N ARG A 16 8.45 -9.20 8.38
CA ARG A 16 9.71 -9.66 9.01
C ARG A 16 10.87 -8.73 8.65
N THR A 17 10.89 -8.26 7.41
CA THR A 17 12.01 -7.48 6.84
C THR A 17 11.65 -6.03 6.59
N GLY A 18 10.36 -5.68 6.56
CA GLY A 18 9.87 -4.37 6.18
C GLY A 18 10.00 -4.06 4.69
N ARG A 19 10.42 -5.03 3.87
CA ARG A 19 10.56 -4.84 2.42
C ARG A 19 9.20 -4.71 1.77
N LEU A 20 9.14 -3.80 0.79
CA LEU A 20 7.98 -3.68 -0.08
C LEU A 20 8.01 -4.80 -1.11
N GLU A 21 6.86 -5.43 -1.30
CA GLU A 21 6.64 -6.52 -2.25
C GLU A 21 5.32 -6.31 -3.02
N SER A 22 5.06 -7.16 -4.01
CA SER A 22 3.80 -7.06 -4.74
C SER A 22 2.62 -7.44 -3.85
N VAL A 23 1.44 -6.89 -4.15
CA VAL A 23 0.20 -7.28 -3.44
C VAL A 23 -0.11 -8.76 -3.62
N GLU A 24 0.31 -9.34 -4.74
CA GLU A 24 0.13 -10.77 -4.99
C GLU A 24 1.01 -11.62 -4.09
N ASP A 25 2.29 -11.28 -3.95
CA ASP A 25 3.23 -12.00 -3.08
C ASP A 25 2.80 -11.91 -1.61
N ALA A 26 2.34 -10.73 -1.17
CA ALA A 26 1.81 -10.55 0.17
C ALA A 26 0.53 -11.38 0.42
N ARG A 27 -0.32 -11.55 -0.60
CA ARG A 27 -1.51 -12.41 -0.52
C ARG A 27 -1.17 -13.90 -0.51
N ARG A 28 -0.08 -14.30 -1.15
CA ARG A 28 0.43 -15.68 -1.12
C ARG A 28 1.01 -16.04 0.25
N HIS A 29 1.50 -15.06 1.00
CA HIS A 29 2.11 -15.25 2.33
C HIS A 29 1.44 -14.42 3.44
N PRO A 30 0.13 -14.62 3.71
CA PRO A 30 -0.62 -13.76 4.62
C PRO A 30 -0.16 -13.85 6.09
N SER A 31 0.62 -14.88 6.44
CA SER A 31 1.20 -15.05 7.77
C SER A 31 2.44 -14.19 8.02
N SER A 32 3.17 -13.81 6.96
CA SER A 32 4.41 -13.03 7.06
C SER A 32 4.36 -11.69 6.35
N SER A 33 3.26 -11.41 5.64
CA SER A 33 3.13 -10.25 4.77
C SER A 33 1.79 -9.56 4.96
N GLN A 34 1.80 -8.24 4.75
CA GLN A 34 0.64 -7.37 4.94
C GLN A 34 0.38 -6.57 3.67
N VAL A 35 -0.89 -6.30 3.37
CA VAL A 35 -1.27 -5.39 2.28
C VAL A 35 -1.63 -4.04 2.88
N GLU A 36 -0.90 -3.02 2.49
CA GLU A 36 -1.06 -1.65 2.99
C GLU A 36 -1.54 -0.70 1.90
N HIS A 37 -2.14 0.42 2.32
CA HIS A 37 -2.56 1.50 1.44
C HIS A 37 -1.53 2.63 1.50
N MET A 38 -0.68 2.73 0.48
CA MET A 38 0.31 3.78 0.38
C MET A 38 -0.27 4.98 -0.38
N PRO A 39 -0.19 6.21 0.15
CA PRO A 39 -0.67 7.39 -0.55
C PRO A 39 0.11 7.58 -1.85
N LYS A 40 -0.57 8.03 -2.89
CA LYS A 40 0.13 8.47 -4.10
C LYS A 40 0.99 9.70 -3.78
N PRO A 41 2.16 9.88 -4.43
CA PRO A 41 2.91 11.12 -4.33
C PRO A 41 2.01 12.34 -4.57
N GLY A 42 2.09 13.35 -3.70
CA GLY A 42 1.20 14.53 -3.75
C GLY A 42 -0.17 14.36 -3.06
N TYR A 43 -0.51 13.16 -2.57
CA TYR A 43 -1.74 12.86 -1.82
C TYR A 43 -1.48 12.45 -0.37
N GLY A 44 -0.21 12.38 0.05
CA GLY A 44 0.15 12.35 1.47
C GLY A 44 -0.34 13.66 2.07
N THR A 45 -1.13 13.59 3.14
CA THR A 45 -1.74 14.76 3.76
C THR A 45 -0.67 15.76 4.19
N GLU A 46 -0.34 16.73 3.34
CA GLU A 46 0.11 18.04 3.77
C GLU A 46 -1.06 18.66 4.54
N LYS A 47 -1.23 18.28 5.81
CA LYS A 47 -1.64 19.27 6.78
C LYS A 47 -0.38 20.10 7.04
N LYS A 48 -0.11 21.08 6.17
CA LYS A 48 0.70 22.24 6.56
C LYS A 48 0.02 22.80 7.80
N LYS A 49 0.65 22.61 8.96
CA LYS A 49 0.25 23.23 10.20
C LYS A 49 0.97 24.57 10.32
#